data_AF-A0A3C1GAW3-F1
#
_entry.id   AF-A0A3C1GAW3-F1
#
_cell.length_a   1.000
_cell.length_b   1.000
_cell.length_c   1.000
_cell.angle_alpha   90.00
_cell.angle_beta   90.00
_cell.angle_gamma   90.00
#
_symmetry.space_group_name_H-M   'P 1'
#
loop_
_entity.id
_entity.type
_entity.pdbx_description
1 polymer ?
#
loop_
_entity_poly.entity_id
_entity_poly.type
_entity_poly.pdbx_seq_one_letter_code
_entity_poly.pdbx_strand_id
1 'polypeptide(L)' 'MVDGIRKGASNAEGQFTYLRALEQDGLAFYSALGPGQVHYFYRSGAMIVWLAADPTVAREALADTVRLVR' A
#
# COMPACT_ATOMS: atom_id res chain seq x y z
N MET A 1 -8.16 -1.52 7.49
CA MET A 1 -7.66 -1.09 6.15
C MET A 1 -7.15 -2.27 5.32
N VAL A 2 -6.08 -2.97 5.71
CA VAL A 2 -5.52 -4.13 4.96
C VAL A 2 -6.57 -5.21 4.65
N ASP A 3 -7.43 -5.55 5.61
CA ASP A 3 -8.48 -6.56 5.38
C ASP A 3 -9.57 -6.08 4.40
N GLY A 4 -9.87 -4.79 4.39
CA GLY A 4 -10.75 -4.21 3.37
C GLY A 4 -10.12 -4.29 1.97
N ILE A 5 -8.80 -4.14 1.91
CA ILE A 5 -8.02 -4.16 0.67
C ILE A 5 -7.93 -5.56 0.09
N ARG A 6 -7.68 -6.57 0.93
CA ARG A 6 -7.77 -7.98 0.53
C ARG A 6 -9.16 -8.37 0.04
N LYS A 7 -10.20 -7.71 0.54
CA LYS A 7 -11.61 -7.96 0.15
C LYS A 7 -12.08 -7.07 -1.01
N GLY A 8 -11.24 -6.17 -1.52
CA GLY A 8 -11.61 -5.20 -2.57
C GLY A 8 -12.71 -4.22 -2.16
N ALA A 9 -12.99 -4.09 -0.86
CA ALA A 9 -14.08 -3.28 -0.32
C ALA A 9 -13.53 -2.02 0.35
N SER A 10 -14.14 -0.85 0.07
CA SER A 10 -13.75 0.45 0.64
C SER A 10 -13.44 0.37 2.14
N ASN A 11 -12.55 1.24 2.63
CA ASN A 11 -12.36 1.35 4.08
C ASN A 11 -13.68 1.78 4.75
N ALA A 12 -13.79 1.53 6.05
CA ALA A 12 -15.00 1.83 6.82
C ALA A 12 -15.42 3.32 6.73
N GLU A 13 -14.46 4.24 6.57
CA GLU A 13 -14.76 5.67 6.42
C GLU A 13 -15.08 6.11 4.97
N GLY A 14 -14.97 5.21 3.97
CA GLY A 14 -15.26 5.52 2.56
C GLY A 14 -14.29 6.47 1.86
N GLN A 15 -13.25 6.92 2.56
CA GLN A 15 -12.26 7.89 2.04
C GLN A 15 -11.18 7.25 1.16
N PHE A 16 -11.02 5.93 1.20
CA PHE A 16 -10.04 5.18 0.43
C PHE A 16 -10.75 4.14 -0.45
N THR A 17 -10.55 4.27 -1.76
CA THR A 17 -11.23 3.50 -2.80
C THR A 17 -10.23 2.84 -3.75
N TYR A 18 -10.72 2.05 -4.72
CA TYR A 18 -9.88 1.36 -5.72
C TYR A 18 -8.73 0.56 -5.12
N LEU A 19 -9.05 -0.18 -4.08
CA LEU A 19 -8.10 -0.94 -3.29
C LEU A 19 -7.49 -2.07 -4.13
N ARG A 20 -6.16 -2.13 -4.16
CA ARG A 20 -5.42 -3.15 -4.90
C ARG A 20 -4.35 -3.79 -4.03
N ALA A 21 -4.08 -5.06 -4.31
CA ALA A 21 -2.94 -5.80 -3.81
C ALA A 21 -2.10 -6.27 -5.00
N LEU A 22 -0.78 -6.25 -4.84
CA LEU A 22 0.20 -6.78 -5.77
C LEU A 22 1.20 -7.61 -4.97
N GLU A 23 1.39 -8.87 -5.35
CA GLU A 23 2.48 -9.67 -4.82
C GLU A 23 3.72 -9.52 -5.71
N GLN A 24 4.86 -9.22 -5.09
CA GLN A 24 6.16 -9.13 -5.75
C GLN A 24 7.22 -9.69 -4.81
N ASP A 25 8.06 -10.62 -5.27
CA ASP A 25 9.13 -11.24 -4.48
C ASP A 25 8.68 -11.84 -3.13
N GLY A 26 7.46 -12.38 -3.09
CA GLY A 26 6.83 -12.93 -1.89
C GLY A 26 6.34 -11.87 -0.89
N LEU A 27 6.29 -10.61 -1.29
CA LEU A 27 5.82 -9.49 -0.49
C LEU A 27 4.51 -8.95 -1.07
N ALA A 28 3.53 -8.73 -0.19
CA ALA A 28 2.29 -8.09 -0.56
C ALA A 28 2.42 -6.57 -0.43
N PHE A 29 2.40 -5.89 -1.57
CA PHE A 29 2.24 -4.45 -1.67
C PHE A 29 0.77 -4.12 -1.91
N TYR A 30 0.38 -2.93 -1.46
CA TYR A 30 -1.00 -2.52 -1.56
C TYR A 30 -1.10 -1.06 -2.00
N SER A 31 -2.21 -0.72 -2.65
CA SER A 31 -2.54 0.66 -2.97
C SER A 31 -4.02 0.99 -2.81
N ALA A 32 -4.29 2.27 -2.61
CA ALA A 32 -5.61 2.85 -2.47
C ALA A 32 -5.63 4.27 -3.03
N LEU A 33 -6.73 4.68 -3.66
CA LEU A 33 -6.97 6.09 -3.97
C LEU A 33 -7.59 6.75 -2.73
N GLY A 34 -6.82 7.62 -2.09
CA GLY A 34 -7.27 8.53 -1.04
C GLY A 34 -7.41 9.95 -1.58
N PRO A 35 -7.69 10.96 -0.74
CA PRO A 35 -8.00 12.33 -1.15
C PRO A 35 -7.06 12.92 -2.23
N GLY A 36 -7.43 12.73 -3.50
CA GLY A 36 -6.68 13.22 -4.67
C GLY A 36 -5.36 12.49 -4.99
N GLN A 37 -4.94 11.48 -4.22
CA GLN A 37 -3.64 10.83 -4.40
C GLN A 37 -3.69 9.32 -4.18
N VAL A 38 -2.83 8.59 -4.89
CA VAL A 38 -2.62 7.16 -4.65
C VAL A 38 -1.71 6.99 -3.44
N HIS A 39 -2.18 6.21 -2.47
CA HIS A 39 -1.44 5.79 -1.31
C HIS A 39 -0.94 4.37 -1.54
N TYR A 40 0.35 4.16 -1.31
CA TYR A 40 1.00 2.87 -1.36
C TYR A 40 1.43 2.47 0.03
N PHE A 41 1.29 1.20 0.37
CA PHE A 41 1.72 0.73 1.68
C PHE A 41 2.15 -0.73 1.66
N TYR A 42 3.04 -1.04 2.59
CA TYR A 42 3.55 -2.37 2.89
C TYR A 42 3.37 -2.63 4.39
N ARG A 43 3.09 -3.88 4.77
CA ARG A 43 2.94 -4.28 6.17
C ARG A 43 3.68 -5.58 6.45
N SER A 44 4.46 -5.58 7.53
CA SER A 44 5.05 -6.78 8.13
C SER A 44 4.77 -6.78 9.63
N GLY A 45 3.86 -7.65 10.07
CA GLY A 45 3.42 -7.68 11.48
C GLY A 45 2.83 -6.35 11.94
N ALA A 46 3.49 -5.71 12.91
CA ALA A 46 3.13 -4.40 13.45
C ALA A 46 3.74 -3.22 12.67
N MET A 47 4.74 -3.47 11.82
CA MET A 47 5.40 -2.43 11.03
C MET A 47 4.57 -2.13 9.77
N ILE A 48 4.37 -0.84 9.51
CA ILE A 48 3.71 -0.33 8.32
C ILE A 48 4.63 0.70 7.68
N VAL A 49 4.91 0.53 6.39
CA VAL A 49 5.50 1.56 5.54
C VAL A 49 4.38 2.13 4.70
N TRP A 50 4.16 3.44 4.76
CA TRP A 50 3.11 4.14 4.02
C TRP A 50 3.74 5.30 3.26
N LEU A 51 3.50 5.35 1.95
CA LEU A 51 3.93 6.44 1.09
C LEU A 51 2.78 6.98 0.22
N ALA A 52 2.69 8.30 0.09
CA ALA A 52 1.83 8.99 -0.87
C ALA A 52 2.73 9.87 -1.75
N ALA A 53 3.02 9.39 -2.95
CA ALA A 53 3.97 10.00 -3.88
C ALA A 53 3.58 9.61 -5.31
N ASP A 54 4.26 10.22 -6.29
CA ASP A 54 4.11 9.81 -7.68
C ASP A 54 4.41 8.31 -7.86
N PRO A 55 3.71 7.59 -8.76
CA PRO A 55 3.80 6.13 -8.86
C PRO A 55 5.22 5.58 -9.01
N THR A 56 6.06 6.26 -9.80
CA THR A 56 7.44 5.85 -10.04
C THR A 56 8.28 5.98 -8.76
N VAL A 57 8.19 7.13 -8.10
CA VAL A 57 8.89 7.41 -6.83
C VAL A 57 8.42 6.45 -5.74
N ALA A 58 7.11 6.22 -5.67
CA ALA A 58 6.53 5.37 -4.64
C ALA A 58 7.03 3.94 -4.73
N ARG A 59 7.10 3.40 -5.96
CA ARG A 59 7.59 2.04 -6.20
C ARG A 59 9.06 1.89 -5.83
N GLU A 60 9.91 2.84 -6.23
CA GLU A 60 11.34 2.82 -5.92
C GLU A 60 11.58 2.91 -4.41
N ALA A 61 10.97 3.89 -3.75
CA ALA A 61 11.12 4.09 -2.31
C ALA A 61 10.61 2.90 -1.49
N LEU A 62 9.50 2.27 -1.88
CA LEU A 62 8.99 1.07 -1.21
C LEU A 62 9.91 -0.13 -1.42
N ALA A 63 10.43 -0.33 -2.62
CA ALA A 63 11.36 -1.43 -2.90
C ALA A 63 12.64 -1.30 -2.07
N ASP A 64 13.21 -0.09 -1.99
CA ASP A 64 14.41 0.19 -1.19
C ASP A 64 14.13 0.05 0.30
N THR A 65 13.00 0.59 0.78
CA THR A 65 12.62 0.47 2.19
C THR A 65 12.49 -0.99 2.57
N VAL A 66 11.77 -1.81 1.79
CA VAL A 66 11.56 -3.22 2.13
C VAL A 66 12.86 -4.02 2.18
N ARG A 67 13.86 -3.68 1.35
CA ARG A 67 15.19 -4.29 1.43
C ARG A 67 15.93 -3.99 2.74
N LEU A 68 15.64 -2.86 3.39
CA LEU A 68 16.26 -2.45 4.65
C LEU A 68 15.59 -3.06 5.89
N VAL A 69 14.34 -3.49 5.77
CA VAL A 69 13.57 -4.08 6.89
C VAL A 69 13.38 -5.60 6.79
N ARG A 70 13.88 -6.24 5.73
CA ARG A 70 14.11 -7.69 5.67
C ARG A 70 15.38 -8.06 6.41
#